data_AF-A0A661UEI8-F1
#
_entry.id   AF-A0A661UEI8-F1
#
_cell.length_a   1.000
_cell.length_b   1.000
_cell.length_c   1.000
_cell.angle_alpha   90.00
_cell.angle_beta   90.00
_cell.angle_gamma   90.00
#
_symmetry.space_group_name_H-M   'P 1'
#
loop_
_entity.id
_entity.type
_entity.pdbx_description
1 polymer ?
#
loop_
_entity_poly.entity_id
_entity_poly.type
_entity_poly.pdbx_seq_one_letter_code
_entity_poly.pdbx_strand_id
1 'polypeptide(L)'
;MLKKLAQKIFGDRYSRDMKRIRPILENIKKFRPEIEKLSDEEIRDRIRKIRKEIQKKLDPQEKELEELRKKYQLEPDENKKNAIGNQMDKLKEDLKKETQATLDNFLPEVYAIVYDTCRRLLGHKYEVRGNEAVWEMVPFDVQLIGAIALHEGKIAEMATGEGKTLVATMPLFLNALLGRGVHL
;
A
#
# COMPACT_ATOMS: atom_id res chain seq x y z
N MET A 1 -4.78 -36.09 -14.67
CA MET A 1 -3.42 -35.90 -15.24
C MET A 1 -3.21 -34.49 -15.82
N LEU A 2 -4.18 -33.92 -16.56
CA LEU A 2 -4.13 -32.55 -17.09
C LEU A 2 -3.83 -31.46 -16.04
N LYS A 3 -4.43 -31.51 -14.84
CA LYS A 3 -4.17 -30.54 -13.75
C LYS A 3 -2.71 -30.56 -13.25
N LYS A 4 -2.10 -31.75 -13.15
CA LYS A 4 -0.68 -31.91 -12.76
C LYS A 4 0.26 -31.43 -13.88
N LEU A 5 -0.11 -31.64 -15.15
CA LEU A 5 0.66 -31.17 -16.30
C LEU A 5 0.58 -29.63 -16.43
N ALA A 6 -0.60 -29.04 -16.25
CA ALA A 6 -0.80 -27.59 -16.22
C ALA A 6 -0.11 -26.93 -15.03
N GLN A 7 -0.14 -27.52 -13.83
CA GLN A 7 0.64 -27.03 -12.67
C GLN A 7 2.15 -27.12 -12.91
N LYS A 8 2.63 -28.12 -13.65
CA LYS A 8 4.06 -28.27 -13.98
C LYS A 8 4.53 -27.22 -15.01
N ILE A 9 3.62 -26.74 -15.87
CA ILE A 9 3.91 -25.73 -16.91
C ILE A 9 3.68 -24.29 -16.39
N PHE A 10 2.61 -24.05 -15.63
CA PHE A 10 2.19 -22.70 -15.20
C PHE A 10 2.45 -22.40 -13.71
N GLY A 11 2.85 -23.39 -12.92
CA GLY A 11 2.95 -23.28 -11.45
C GLY A 11 1.60 -23.36 -10.75
N ASP A 12 1.62 -23.55 -9.43
CA ASP A 12 0.44 -23.38 -8.57
C ASP A 12 0.13 -21.89 -8.32
N ARG A 13 -0.94 -21.59 -7.57
CA ARG A 13 -1.28 -20.20 -7.22
C ARG A 13 -0.16 -19.54 -6.40
N TYR A 14 0.38 -20.27 -5.42
CA TYR A 14 1.41 -19.76 -4.53
C TYR A 14 2.68 -19.34 -5.28
N SER A 15 3.20 -20.20 -6.14
CA SER A 15 4.39 -19.91 -6.95
C SER A 15 4.20 -18.72 -7.89
N ARG A 16 3.00 -18.54 -8.46
CA ARG A 16 2.68 -17.35 -9.26
C ARG A 16 2.66 -16.07 -8.43
N ASP A 17 2.05 -16.13 -7.25
CA ASP A 17 2.02 -14.98 -6.34
C ASP A 17 3.43 -14.63 -5.85
N MET A 18 4.23 -15.62 -5.48
CA MET A 18 5.62 -15.42 -5.09
C MET A 18 6.50 -14.88 -6.21
N LYS A 19 6.26 -15.27 -7.47
CA LYS A 19 6.96 -14.68 -8.63
C LYS A 19 6.72 -13.18 -8.76
N ARG A 20 5.55 -12.69 -8.36
CA ARG A 20 5.20 -11.26 -8.37
C ARG A 20 5.66 -10.52 -7.11
N ILE A 21 5.53 -11.14 -5.94
CA ILE A 21 5.88 -10.52 -4.65
C ILE A 21 7.40 -10.45 -4.44
N ARG A 22 8.14 -11.47 -4.88
CA ARG A 22 9.59 -11.56 -4.62
C ARG A 22 10.37 -10.35 -5.16
N PRO A 23 10.15 -9.86 -6.40
CA PRO A 23 10.79 -8.62 -6.87
C PRO A 23 10.52 -7.41 -5.97
N ILE A 24 9.28 -7.27 -5.47
CA ILE A 24 8.88 -6.18 -4.58
C ILE A 24 9.62 -6.30 -3.24
N LEU A 25 9.65 -7.50 -2.65
CA LEU A 25 10.40 -7.78 -1.42
C LEU A 25 11.88 -7.45 -1.56
N GLU A 26 12.51 -7.84 -2.67
CA GLU A 26 13.91 -7.54 -2.92
C GLU A 26 14.14 -6.04 -3.11
N ASN A 27 13.22 -5.31 -3.73
CA ASN A 27 13.30 -3.86 -3.81
C ASN A 27 13.16 -3.19 -2.43
N ILE A 28 12.27 -3.68 -1.55
CA ILE A 28 12.20 -3.19 -0.15
C ILE A 28 13.57 -3.35 0.52
N LYS A 29 14.19 -4.52 0.40
CA LYS A 29 15.52 -4.80 0.98
C LYS A 29 16.59 -3.87 0.43
N LYS A 30 16.55 -3.52 -0.86
CA LYS A 30 17.49 -2.58 -1.48
C LYS A 30 17.39 -1.17 -0.92
N PHE A 31 16.21 -0.71 -0.51
CA PHE A 31 16.04 0.59 0.11
C PHE A 31 16.57 0.64 1.56
N ARG A 32 16.61 -0.49 2.28
CA ARG A 32 16.96 -0.51 3.72
C ARG A 32 18.30 0.18 4.04
N PRO A 33 19.43 -0.12 3.35
CA PRO A 33 20.72 0.51 3.68
C PRO A 33 20.76 2.03 3.44
N GLU A 34 19.92 2.54 2.54
CA GLU A 34 19.82 3.98 2.30
C GLU A 34 18.97 4.65 3.38
N ILE A 35 17.84 4.04 3.76
CA ILE A 35 16.96 4.52 4.83
C ILE A 35 17.66 4.50 6.20
N GLU A 36 18.45 3.46 6.50
CA GLU A 36 19.18 3.33 7.77
C GLU A 36 20.16 4.48 8.03
N LYS A 37 20.65 5.14 6.97
CA LYS A 37 21.56 6.29 7.06
C LYS A 37 20.85 7.61 7.38
N LEU A 38 19.54 7.65 7.23
CA LEU A 38 18.75 8.87 7.44
C LEU A 38 18.49 9.09 8.93
N SER A 39 18.43 10.36 9.33
CA SER A 39 17.88 10.78 10.61
C SER A 39 16.36 10.67 10.63
N ASP A 40 15.78 10.70 11.83
CA ASP A 40 14.33 10.67 12.01
C ASP A 40 13.64 11.85 11.30
N GLU A 41 14.27 13.03 11.26
CA GLU A 41 13.70 14.19 10.55
C GLU A 41 13.79 14.03 9.04
N GLU A 42 14.89 13.48 8.51
CA GLU A 42 15.01 13.18 7.08
C GLU A 42 13.97 12.14 6.63
N ILE A 43 13.67 11.14 7.47
CA ILE A 43 12.59 10.18 7.20
C ILE A 43 11.23 10.91 7.15
N ARG A 44 10.92 11.78 8.11
CA ARG A 44 9.68 12.57 8.11
C ARG A 44 9.60 13.49 6.90
N ASP A 45 10.69 14.15 6.54
CA ASP A 45 10.82 14.96 5.33
C ASP A 45 10.54 14.13 4.07
N ARG A 46 11.09 12.91 3.97
CA ARG A 46 10.87 12.03 2.83
C ARG A 46 9.41 11.63 2.70
N ILE A 47 8.74 11.27 3.80
CA ILE A 47 7.31 10.99 3.80
C ILE A 47 6.49 12.21 3.37
N ARG A 48 6.84 13.41 3.85
CA ARG A 48 6.20 14.67 3.40
C ARG A 48 6.37 14.89 1.89
N LYS A 49 7.53 14.56 1.32
CA LYS A 49 7.78 14.64 -0.13
C LYS A 49 6.96 13.60 -0.91
N ILE A 50 6.96 12.33 -0.48
CA ILE A 50 6.18 11.26 -1.12
C ILE A 50 4.69 11.64 -1.15
N ARG A 51 4.14 12.14 -0.04
CA ARG A 51 2.74 12.61 0.00
C ARG A 51 2.46 13.69 -1.05
N LYS A 52 3.36 14.66 -1.20
CA LYS A 52 3.23 15.72 -2.22
C LYS A 52 3.32 15.17 -3.64
N GLU A 53 4.20 14.20 -3.89
CA GLU A 53 4.36 13.55 -5.20
C GLU A 53 3.10 12.76 -5.58
N ILE A 54 2.51 12.03 -4.64
CA ILE A 54 1.23 11.32 -4.82
C ILE A 54 0.11 12.32 -5.15
N GLN A 55 -0.06 13.38 -4.33
CA GLN A 55 -1.08 14.41 -4.55
C GLN A 55 -0.93 15.08 -5.91
N LYS A 56 0.28 15.55 -6.23
CA LYS A 56 0.57 16.19 -7.53
C LYS A 56 0.16 15.31 -8.71
N LYS A 57 0.27 13.98 -8.57
CA LYS A 57 -0.06 13.02 -9.61
C LYS A 57 -1.56 12.72 -9.71
N LEU A 58 -2.28 12.63 -8.60
CA LEU A 58 -3.68 12.19 -8.57
C LEU A 58 -4.69 13.36 -8.55
N ASP A 59 -4.33 14.50 -7.95
CA ASP A 59 -5.21 15.68 -7.79
C ASP A 59 -5.87 16.15 -9.10
N PRO A 60 -5.19 16.15 -10.27
CA PRO A 60 -5.84 16.62 -11.51
C PRO A 60 -7.07 15.78 -11.89
N GLN A 61 -6.94 14.45 -11.84
CA GLN A 61 -8.04 13.54 -12.17
C GLN A 61 -9.11 13.52 -11.08
N GLU A 62 -8.74 13.69 -9.81
CA GLU A 62 -9.71 13.84 -8.72
C GLU A 62 -10.58 15.09 -8.90
N LYS A 63 -9.96 16.23 -9.25
CA LYS A 63 -10.67 17.48 -9.53
C LYS A 63 -11.58 17.36 -10.74
N GLU A 64 -11.09 16.75 -11.82
CA GLU A 64 -11.91 16.47 -13.01
C GLU A 64 -13.14 15.62 -12.67
N LEU A 65 -12.97 14.58 -11.84
CA LEU A 65 -14.07 13.75 -11.38
C LEU A 65 -15.07 14.53 -10.52
N GLU A 66 -14.60 15.44 -9.67
CA GLU A 66 -15.46 16.32 -8.87
C GLU A 66 -16.26 17.29 -9.76
N GLU A 67 -15.63 17.87 -10.77
CA GLU A 67 -16.29 18.73 -11.75
C GLU A 67 -17.36 17.98 -12.55
N LEU A 68 -17.05 16.76 -13.01
CA LEU A 68 -18.03 15.92 -13.70
C LEU A 68 -19.21 15.56 -12.80
N ARG A 69 -18.98 15.27 -11.52
CA ARG A 69 -20.04 15.04 -10.53
C ARG A 69 -20.96 16.25 -10.39
N LYS A 70 -20.39 17.46 -10.31
CA LYS A 70 -21.18 18.71 -10.25
C LYS A 70 -22.00 18.91 -11.53
N LYS A 71 -21.41 18.69 -12.70
CA LYS A 71 -22.12 18.75 -13.99
C LYS A 71 -23.26 17.74 -14.05
N TYR A 72 -23.02 16.49 -13.63
CA TYR A 72 -24.03 15.44 -13.59
C TYR A 72 -25.24 15.79 -12.73
N GLN A 73 -25.02 16.44 -11.58
CA GLN A 73 -26.09 16.84 -10.65
C GLN A 73 -26.96 17.99 -11.19
N LEU A 74 -26.37 18.87 -12.01
CA LEU A 74 -27.04 20.06 -12.52
C LEU A 74 -27.64 19.90 -13.91
N GLU A 75 -27.34 18.81 -14.62
CA GLU A 75 -27.79 18.57 -15.99
C GLU A 75 -29.22 17.99 -16.03
N PRO A 76 -30.21 18.74 -16.54
CA PRO A 76 -31.59 18.26 -16.65
C PRO A 76 -31.82 17.36 -17.87
N ASP A 77 -30.99 17.43 -18.92
CA ASP A 77 -31.14 16.60 -20.11
C ASP A 77 -30.59 15.19 -19.86
N GLU A 78 -31.46 14.19 -19.96
CA GLU A 78 -31.12 12.80 -19.67
C GLU A 78 -30.05 12.23 -20.63
N ASN A 79 -30.00 12.66 -21.90
CA ASN A 79 -28.97 12.19 -22.83
C ASN A 79 -27.59 12.73 -22.45
N LYS A 80 -27.49 14.02 -22.12
CA LYS A 80 -26.24 14.63 -21.63
C LYS A 80 -25.82 14.06 -20.28
N LYS A 81 -26.78 13.81 -19.38
CA LYS A 81 -26.53 13.19 -18.08
C LYS A 81 -25.95 11.78 -18.21
N ASN A 82 -26.50 10.97 -19.12
CA ASN A 82 -25.95 9.65 -19.45
C ASN A 82 -24.53 9.74 -20.02
N ALA A 83 -24.26 10.71 -20.90
CA ALA A 83 -22.91 10.92 -21.42
C ALA A 83 -21.91 11.29 -20.30
N ILE A 84 -22.28 12.17 -19.38
CA ILE A 84 -21.45 12.54 -18.22
C ILE A 84 -21.24 11.32 -17.31
N GLY A 85 -22.27 10.52 -17.06
CA GLY A 85 -22.17 9.28 -16.29
C GLY A 85 -21.12 8.31 -16.85
N ASN A 86 -21.15 8.08 -18.16
CA ASN A 86 -20.17 7.25 -18.85
C ASN A 86 -18.73 7.80 -18.73
N GLN A 87 -18.56 9.12 -18.86
CA GLN A 87 -17.26 9.78 -18.66
C GLN A 87 -16.76 9.61 -17.23
N MET A 88 -17.63 9.79 -16.24
CA MET A 88 -17.30 9.61 -14.82
C MET A 88 -16.85 8.17 -14.52
N ASP A 89 -17.54 7.17 -15.06
CA ASP A 89 -17.19 5.78 -14.80
C ASP A 89 -15.86 5.39 -15.44
N LYS A 90 -15.59 5.89 -16.65
CA LYS A 90 -14.29 5.73 -17.29
C LYS A 90 -13.17 6.38 -16.48
N LEU A 91 -13.38 7.63 -16.05
CA LEU A 91 -12.40 8.37 -15.25
C LEU A 91 -12.16 7.74 -13.89
N LYS A 92 -13.20 7.20 -13.22
CA LYS A 92 -13.04 6.45 -11.95
C LYS A 92 -12.17 5.21 -12.14
N GLU A 93 -12.36 4.46 -13.22
CA GLU A 93 -11.56 3.26 -13.50
C GLU A 93 -10.09 3.64 -13.75
N ASP A 94 -9.86 4.69 -14.54
CA ASP A 94 -8.52 5.17 -14.84
C ASP A 94 -7.83 5.74 -13.59
N LEU A 95 -8.53 6.53 -12.77
CA LEU A 95 -8.05 7.02 -11.48
C LEU A 95 -7.71 5.88 -10.51
N LYS A 96 -8.52 4.81 -10.48
CA LYS A 96 -8.24 3.62 -9.66
C LYS A 96 -6.93 2.95 -10.08
N LYS A 97 -6.71 2.75 -11.38
CA LYS A 97 -5.48 2.17 -11.92
C LYS A 97 -4.27 3.06 -11.64
N GLU A 98 -4.42 4.37 -11.84
CA GLU A 98 -3.35 5.33 -11.58
C GLU A 98 -2.99 5.42 -10.10
N THR A 99 -4.00 5.39 -9.22
CA THR A 99 -3.81 5.35 -7.76
C THR A 99 -3.02 4.11 -7.38
N GLN A 100 -3.43 2.92 -7.84
CA GLN A 100 -2.75 1.67 -7.55
C GLN A 100 -1.30 1.70 -8.05
N ALA A 101 -1.07 2.05 -9.32
CA ALA A 101 0.26 2.13 -9.90
C ALA A 101 1.17 3.13 -9.15
N THR A 102 0.60 4.25 -8.71
CA THR A 102 1.33 5.26 -7.94
C THR A 102 1.74 4.72 -6.56
N LEU A 103 0.84 4.07 -5.83
CA LEU A 103 1.17 3.48 -4.54
C LEU A 103 2.14 2.30 -4.68
N ASP A 104 1.99 1.46 -5.69
CA ASP A 104 2.89 0.33 -5.97
C ASP A 104 4.33 0.81 -6.23
N ASN A 105 4.49 1.97 -6.88
CA ASN A 105 5.81 2.57 -7.10
C ASN A 105 6.48 3.01 -5.80
N PHE A 106 5.72 3.56 -4.84
CA PHE A 106 6.25 4.00 -3.55
C PHE A 106 6.32 2.89 -2.50
N LEU A 107 5.62 1.77 -2.70
CA LEU A 107 5.53 0.68 -1.74
C LEU A 107 6.92 0.22 -1.25
N PRO A 108 7.92 -0.06 -2.12
CA PRO A 108 9.19 -0.59 -1.64
C PRO A 108 9.91 0.34 -0.66
N GLU A 109 9.93 1.64 -0.97
CA GLU A 109 10.57 2.66 -0.14
C GLU A 109 9.79 2.89 1.15
N VAL A 110 8.46 3.03 1.07
CA VAL A 110 7.61 3.27 2.25
C VAL A 110 7.65 2.07 3.21
N TYR A 111 7.65 0.84 2.70
CA TYR A 111 7.76 -0.36 3.54
C TYR A 111 9.14 -0.48 4.18
N ALA A 112 10.20 -0.04 3.49
CA ALA A 112 11.54 0.05 4.06
C ALA A 112 11.60 1.09 5.20
N ILE A 113 10.92 2.23 5.06
CA ILE A 113 10.78 3.23 6.13
C ILE A 113 10.05 2.65 7.35
N VAL A 114 8.92 1.96 7.16
CA VAL A 114 8.18 1.33 8.28
C VAL A 114 9.03 0.24 8.95
N TYR A 115 9.76 -0.54 8.16
CA TYR A 115 10.71 -1.53 8.67
C TYR A 115 11.79 -0.88 9.56
N ASP A 116 12.47 0.16 9.05
CA ASP A 116 13.53 0.85 9.79
C ASP A 116 12.98 1.56 11.02
N THR A 117 11.75 2.07 10.96
CA THR A 117 11.06 2.63 12.14
C THR A 117 10.92 1.55 13.22
N CYS A 118 10.47 0.35 12.88
CA CYS A 118 10.38 -0.76 13.84
C CYS A 118 11.76 -1.13 14.43
N ARG A 119 12.82 -1.09 13.61
CA ARG A 119 14.20 -1.31 14.06
C ARG A 119 14.67 -0.22 15.03
N ARG A 120 14.40 1.05 14.75
CA ARG A 120 14.74 2.19 15.62
C ARG A 120 14.06 2.11 16.98
N LEU A 121 12.85 1.56 17.03
CA LEU A 121 12.09 1.41 18.26
C LEU A 121 12.59 0.26 19.15
N LEU A 122 13.55 -0.56 18.71
CA LEU A 122 14.08 -1.65 19.53
C LEU A 122 14.59 -1.17 20.89
N GLY A 123 14.16 -1.86 21.95
CA GLY A 123 14.53 -1.54 23.33
C GLY A 123 13.74 -0.40 23.97
N HIS A 124 12.89 0.31 23.20
CA HIS A 124 11.98 1.29 23.78
C HIS A 124 10.96 0.60 24.70
N LYS A 125 10.63 1.26 25.81
CA LYS A 125 9.71 0.78 26.84
C LYS A 125 8.40 1.55 26.78
N TYR A 126 7.30 0.84 26.89
CA TYR A 126 5.95 1.38 26.86
C TYR A 126 5.12 0.79 27.98
N GLU A 127 4.26 1.59 28.60
CA GLU A 127 3.27 1.06 29.53
C GLU A 127 2.05 0.56 28.74
N VAL A 128 1.74 -0.73 28.86
CA VAL A 128 0.60 -1.38 28.22
C VAL A 128 -0.24 -2.07 29.28
N ARG A 129 -1.43 -1.52 29.54
CA ARG A 129 -2.36 -2.04 30.57
C ARG A 129 -1.68 -2.19 31.96
N GLY A 130 -0.90 -1.19 32.36
CA GLY A 130 -0.19 -1.18 33.65
C GLY A 130 1.06 -2.06 33.72
N ASN A 131 1.47 -2.70 32.62
CA ASN A 131 2.70 -3.48 32.54
C ASN A 131 3.71 -2.81 31.60
N GLU A 132 4.98 -2.83 31.96
CA GLU A 132 6.04 -2.40 31.05
C GLU A 132 6.22 -3.46 29.95
N ALA A 133 6.11 -3.02 28.70
CA ALA A 133 6.41 -3.80 27.52
C ALA A 133 7.61 -3.19 26.79
N VAL A 134 8.57 -4.03 26.42
CA VAL A 134 9.72 -3.62 25.60
C VAL A 134 9.40 -3.90 24.14
N TRP A 135 9.73 -2.95 23.25
CA TRP A 135 9.62 -3.17 21.82
C TRP A 135 10.77 -4.04 21.32
N GLU A 136 10.46 -5.26 20.93
CA GLU A 136 11.42 -6.26 20.43
C GLU A 136 11.08 -6.74 19.02
N MET A 137 10.34 -5.91 18.26
CA MET A 137 9.78 -6.31 16.98
C MET A 137 10.51 -5.64 15.80
N VAL A 138 11.10 -6.47 14.95
CA VAL A 138 11.54 -6.08 13.60
C VAL A 138 10.82 -7.01 12.60
N PRO A 139 10.17 -6.47 11.56
CA PRO A 139 9.40 -7.31 10.66
C PRO A 139 10.24 -8.40 9.98
N PHE A 140 9.72 -9.63 9.91
CA PHE A 140 10.31 -10.70 9.12
C PHE A 140 9.92 -10.58 7.63
N ASP A 141 10.65 -11.27 6.75
CA ASP A 141 10.32 -11.30 5.32
C ASP A 141 8.92 -11.85 5.05
N VAL A 142 8.46 -12.84 5.83
CA VAL A 142 7.10 -13.37 5.72
C VAL A 142 6.03 -12.34 6.09
N GLN A 143 6.34 -11.42 7.01
CA GLN A 143 5.46 -10.33 7.38
C GLN A 143 5.41 -9.26 6.28
N LEU A 144 6.54 -8.97 5.62
CA LEU A 144 6.58 -8.11 4.44
C LEU A 144 5.77 -8.71 3.27
N ILE A 145 5.88 -10.01 3.04
CA ILE A 145 5.07 -10.73 2.04
C ILE A 145 3.59 -10.60 2.37
N GLY A 146 3.20 -10.81 3.63
CA GLY A 146 1.82 -10.60 4.09
C GLY A 146 1.34 -9.16 3.86
N ALA A 147 2.17 -8.17 4.17
CA ALA A 147 1.86 -6.75 3.96
C ALA A 147 1.70 -6.38 2.48
N ILE A 148 2.51 -6.96 1.59
CA ILE A 148 2.38 -6.78 0.14
C ILE A 148 1.06 -7.41 -0.34
N ALA A 149 0.73 -8.62 0.13
CA ALA A 149 -0.52 -9.27 -0.24
C ALA A 149 -1.76 -8.46 0.21
N LEU A 150 -1.75 -7.88 1.41
CA LEU A 150 -2.83 -7.01 1.89
C LEU A 150 -2.99 -5.76 1.02
N HIS A 151 -1.88 -5.11 0.65
CA HIS A 151 -1.90 -3.94 -0.25
C HIS A 151 -2.48 -4.25 -1.63
N GLU A 152 -2.22 -5.46 -2.15
CA GLU A 152 -2.81 -5.93 -3.41
C GLU A 152 -4.30 -6.30 -3.31
N GLY A 153 -4.94 -6.06 -2.16
CA GLY A 153 -6.34 -6.39 -1.91
C GLY A 153 -6.61 -7.89 -1.73
N LYS A 154 -5.59 -8.67 -1.33
CA LYS A 154 -5.70 -10.10 -1.05
C LYS A 154 -5.77 -10.38 0.44
N ILE A 155 -6.23 -11.58 0.78
CA ILE A 155 -6.18 -12.10 2.14
C ILE A 155 -4.78 -12.65 2.40
N ALA A 156 -4.12 -12.14 3.45
CA ALA A 156 -2.86 -12.69 3.95
C ALA A 156 -3.15 -13.72 5.06
N GLU A 157 -3.12 -15.01 4.71
CA GLU A 157 -3.28 -16.09 5.69
C GLU A 157 -1.99 -16.27 6.50
N MET A 158 -2.05 -16.00 7.80
CA MET A 158 -0.91 -16.11 8.71
C MET A 158 -1.36 -16.74 10.03
N ALA A 159 -0.56 -17.67 10.56
CA ALA A 159 -0.83 -18.32 11.84
C ALA A 159 -0.88 -17.34 13.01
N THR A 160 -1.49 -17.74 14.13
CA THR A 160 -1.45 -16.95 15.37
C THR A 160 -0.01 -16.88 15.87
N GLY A 161 0.44 -15.69 16.28
CA GLY A 161 1.83 -15.44 16.65
C GLY A 161 2.71 -14.87 15.54
N GLU A 162 2.29 -14.95 14.26
CA GLU A 162 3.05 -14.41 13.11
C GLU A 162 3.07 -12.87 13.01
N GLY A 163 2.56 -12.15 14.02
CA GLY A 163 2.59 -10.69 14.07
C GLY A 163 1.66 -9.97 13.09
N LYS A 164 0.45 -10.50 12.85
CA LYS A 164 -0.57 -9.90 11.97
C LYS A 164 -0.84 -8.41 12.23
N THR A 165 -0.81 -7.98 13.50
CA THR A 165 -0.99 -6.58 13.89
C THR A 165 0.15 -5.69 13.37
N LEU A 166 1.40 -6.16 13.45
CA LEU A 166 2.56 -5.46 12.92
C LEU A 166 2.50 -5.40 11.39
N VAL A 167 2.09 -6.49 10.74
CA VAL A 167 1.91 -6.58 9.28
C VAL A 167 0.96 -5.50 8.76
N ALA A 168 -0.15 -5.25 9.45
CA ALA A 168 -1.14 -4.24 9.04
C ALA A 168 -0.58 -2.82 8.99
N THR A 169 0.44 -2.48 9.80
CA THR A 169 1.00 -1.12 9.85
C THR A 169 1.49 -0.62 8.49
N MET A 170 2.07 -1.49 7.67
CA MET A 170 2.67 -1.15 6.38
C MET A 170 1.65 -0.75 5.31
N PRO A 171 0.65 -1.59 4.95
CA PRO A 171 -0.38 -1.20 3.98
C PRO A 171 -1.23 -0.06 4.52
N LEU A 172 -1.52 -0.01 5.82
CA LEU A 172 -2.24 1.12 6.42
C LEU A 172 -1.48 2.43 6.22
N PHE A 173 -0.18 2.44 6.52
CA PHE A 173 0.63 3.65 6.41
C PHE A 173 0.75 4.11 4.95
N LEU A 174 1.05 3.21 4.01
CA LEU A 174 1.14 3.52 2.58
C LEU A 174 -0.18 4.10 2.04
N ASN A 175 -1.31 3.44 2.32
CA ASN A 175 -2.61 3.89 1.83
C ASN A 175 -3.09 5.17 2.51
N ALA A 176 -2.67 5.44 3.76
CA ALA A 176 -2.97 6.69 4.45
C ALA A 176 -2.30 7.91 3.81
N LEU A 177 -1.24 7.72 3.01
CA LEU A 177 -0.60 8.82 2.27
C LEU A 177 -1.53 9.49 1.25
N LEU A 178 -2.60 8.82 0.82
CA LEU A 178 -3.66 9.41 0.00
C LEU A 178 -4.49 10.46 0.76
N GLY A 179 -4.46 10.46 2.09
CA GLY A 179 -5.26 11.39 2.91
C GLY A 179 -6.77 11.12 2.92
N ARG A 180 -7.22 9.97 2.40
CA ARG A 180 -8.64 9.58 2.32
C ARG A 180 -9.13 8.77 3.54
N GLY A 181 -8.24 8.52 4.52
CA GLY A 181 -8.48 7.62 5.64
C GLY A 181 -8.26 6.15 5.28
N VAL A 182 -7.93 5.34 6.27
CA VAL A 182 -7.81 3.88 6.16
C VAL A 182 -8.46 3.26 7.38
N HIS A 183 -9.25 2.20 7.19
CA HIS A 183 -9.95 1.50 8.26
C HIS A 183 -9.29 0.15 8.51
N LEU A 184 -8.93 -0.11 9.76
CA LEU A 184 -8.38 -1.39 10.24
C LEU A 184 -9.47 -2.20 10.96
#